data_AF-A0A8S1F429-F1
#
_entry.id   AF-A0A8S1F429-F1
#
_cell.length_a   1.000
_cell.length_b   1.000
_cell.length_c   1.000
_cell.angle_alpha   90.00
_cell.angle_beta   90.00
_cell.angle_gamma   90.00
#
_symmetry.space_group_name_H-M   'P 1'
#
loop_
_entity.id
_entity.type
_entity.pdbx_description
1 polymer ?
#
loop_
_entity_poly.entity_id
_entity_poly.type
_entity_poly.pdbx_seq_one_letter_code
_entity_poly.pdbx_strand_id
1 'polypeptide(L)'
;MTRNSWFSSTVPTHPGIDVYLQDVVDDPTRLAVELENPIRLVDKRGVRLRMRKTKTVDVRRVECGHAVGDSRRSDERAATNNRTNYAMCAMMVAMRYCNCHPLLAELLHYDMQAYRDFFLRVAQTSVCSVEAYDNCARRYVDMTRIENWHEDVGDDLPGHRELVKCRDDNHRSCLITSYPGTIDGYDLPDEYRNTEDFVARLVLEYTTMKTTEILVSKNPNVYEMLSFIGYNLALWFTVGHILWTMFWYASGLCCARTNKIRPETRRKSSHSSPRPPLPVETQPQQIDADEENT
;
A
#
# COMPACT_ATOMS: atom_id res chain seq x y z
N MET A 1 -27.35 5.57 -24.80
CA MET A 1 -27.69 4.17 -25.12
C MET A 1 -26.61 3.66 -26.06
N THR A 2 -25.77 2.73 -25.61
CA THR A 2 -24.82 2.02 -26.47
C THR A 2 -25.51 0.76 -26.99
N ARG A 3 -25.54 0.56 -28.31
CA ARG A 3 -26.18 -0.60 -28.96
C ARG A 3 -25.09 -1.58 -29.38
N ASN A 4 -24.88 -2.62 -28.59
CA ASN A 4 -23.99 -3.73 -28.92
C ASN A 4 -24.84 -4.88 -29.43
N SER A 5 -24.72 -5.24 -30.72
CA SER A 5 -25.46 -6.35 -31.30
C SER A 5 -24.63 -7.63 -31.26
N TRP A 6 -25.16 -8.67 -30.63
CA TRP A 6 -24.60 -10.03 -30.64
C TRP A 6 -25.41 -10.89 -31.61
N PHE A 7 -24.74 -11.51 -32.59
CA PHE A 7 -25.34 -12.50 -33.48
C PHE A 7 -24.52 -13.79 -33.41
N SER A 8 -25.15 -14.89 -32.99
CA SER A 8 -24.51 -16.21 -32.94
C SER A 8 -25.49 -17.28 -33.42
N SER A 9 -25.04 -18.13 -34.33
CA SER A 9 -25.79 -19.29 -34.83
C SER A 9 -25.67 -20.52 -33.93
N THR A 10 -24.74 -20.51 -32.97
CA THR A 10 -24.39 -21.67 -32.12
C THR A 10 -24.74 -21.48 -30.66
N VAL A 11 -24.95 -20.24 -30.21
CA VAL A 11 -25.32 -19.93 -28.81
C VAL A 11 -26.72 -19.31 -28.80
N PRO A 12 -27.78 -20.10 -28.53
CA PRO A 12 -29.17 -19.63 -28.61
C PRO A 12 -29.54 -18.64 -27.51
N THR A 13 -28.71 -18.52 -26.47
CA THR A 13 -28.93 -17.64 -25.31
C THR A 13 -27.76 -16.68 -25.16
N HIS A 14 -28.03 -15.38 -25.15
CA HIS A 14 -26.99 -14.39 -24.89
C HIS A 14 -26.31 -14.67 -23.53
N PRO A 15 -24.97 -14.69 -23.44
CA PRO A 15 -24.29 -15.07 -22.21
C PRO A 15 -24.60 -14.11 -21.05
N GLY A 16 -24.93 -12.86 -21.35
CA GLY A 16 -25.13 -11.76 -20.41
C GLY A 16 -24.06 -10.69 -20.60
N ILE A 17 -24.19 -9.58 -19.91
CA ILE A 17 -23.20 -8.48 -19.95
C ILE A 17 -22.71 -8.21 -18.53
N ASP A 18 -21.41 -8.31 -18.29
CA ASP A 18 -20.81 -7.86 -17.04
C ASP A 18 -20.50 -6.37 -17.13
N VAL A 19 -20.99 -5.61 -16.16
CA VAL A 19 -20.69 -4.18 -16.04
C VAL A 19 -19.87 -3.96 -14.77
N TYR A 20 -18.74 -3.28 -14.94
CA TYR A 20 -17.85 -2.88 -13.86
C TYR A 20 -17.93 -1.36 -13.67
N LEU A 21 -17.80 -0.90 -12.43
CA LEU A 21 -17.85 0.52 -12.08
C LEU A 21 -16.47 0.98 -11.61
N GLN A 22 -15.85 1.90 -12.34
CA GLN A 22 -14.51 2.41 -12.06
C GLN A 22 -14.51 3.95 -12.06
N ASP A 23 -13.69 4.56 -11.20
CA ASP A 23 -13.58 6.03 -11.08
C ASP A 23 -12.52 6.63 -12.02
N VAL A 24 -11.46 5.88 -12.34
CA VAL A 24 -10.34 6.33 -13.19
C VAL A 24 -10.22 5.38 -14.37
N VAL A 25 -10.25 5.93 -15.58
CA VAL A 25 -10.20 5.18 -16.85
C VAL A 25 -8.92 5.48 -17.64
N ASP A 26 -8.09 6.39 -17.15
CA ASP A 26 -6.91 6.90 -17.87
C ASP A 26 -5.71 5.95 -17.82
N ASP A 27 -5.72 4.98 -16.92
CA ASP A 27 -4.73 3.89 -16.88
C ASP A 27 -5.37 2.57 -17.35
N PRO A 28 -5.19 2.22 -18.64
CA PRO A 28 -5.79 1.04 -19.23
C PRO A 28 -5.19 -0.27 -18.70
N THR A 29 -3.93 -0.25 -18.26
CA THR A 29 -3.28 -1.42 -17.67
C THR A 29 -3.87 -1.74 -16.32
N ARG A 30 -4.10 -0.71 -15.52
CA ARG A 30 -4.77 -0.81 -14.23
C ARG A 30 -6.24 -1.21 -14.39
N LEU A 31 -6.94 -0.62 -15.37
CA LEU A 31 -8.33 -1.00 -15.68
C LEU A 31 -8.45 -2.49 -16.03
N ALA A 32 -7.47 -3.09 -16.69
CA ALA A 32 -7.52 -4.50 -17.06
C ALA A 32 -7.42 -5.47 -15.87
N VAL A 33 -6.81 -5.06 -14.75
CA VAL A 33 -6.51 -5.93 -13.60
C VAL A 33 -7.28 -5.59 -12.32
N GLU A 34 -7.88 -4.40 -12.25
CA GLU A 34 -8.66 -3.92 -11.10
C GLU A 34 -10.17 -3.97 -11.33
N LEU A 35 -10.64 -4.95 -12.13
CA LEU A 35 -12.06 -5.19 -12.34
C LEU A 35 -12.63 -6.05 -11.21
N GLU A 36 -13.06 -5.41 -10.13
CA GLU A 36 -13.70 -6.08 -9.00
C GLU A 36 -15.24 -6.05 -9.14
N ASN A 37 -15.89 -7.13 -8.67
CA ASN A 37 -17.33 -7.22 -8.46
C ASN A 37 -18.21 -6.87 -9.69
N PRO A 38 -18.28 -7.75 -10.70
CA PRO A 38 -19.14 -7.53 -11.86
C PRO A 38 -20.62 -7.44 -11.51
N ILE A 39 -21.31 -6.50 -12.15
CA ILE A 39 -22.77 -6.46 -12.19
C ILE A 39 -23.25 -7.22 -13.42
N ARG A 40 -23.74 -8.45 -13.22
CA ARG A 40 -24.26 -9.28 -14.31
C ARG A 40 -25.63 -8.77 -14.78
N LEU A 41 -25.71 -8.35 -16.03
CA LEU A 41 -26.95 -8.08 -16.74
C LEU A 41 -27.42 -9.35 -17.45
N VAL A 42 -28.63 -9.78 -17.10
CA VAL A 42 -29.29 -10.95 -17.66
C VAL A 42 -30.39 -10.50 -18.61
N ASP A 43 -30.68 -11.31 -19.62
CA ASP A 43 -31.69 -10.98 -20.61
C ASP A 43 -33.07 -10.74 -19.97
N LYS A 44 -33.78 -9.76 -20.51
CA LYS A 44 -35.12 -9.30 -20.10
C LYS A 44 -35.24 -8.85 -18.65
N ARG A 45 -34.12 -8.59 -17.98
CA ARG A 45 -34.07 -8.16 -16.58
C ARG A 45 -33.43 -6.80 -16.43
N GLY A 46 -33.99 -6.05 -15.49
CA GLY A 46 -33.42 -4.84 -14.95
C GLY A 46 -32.65 -5.12 -13.67
N VAL A 47 -31.60 -4.35 -13.46
CA VAL A 47 -30.82 -4.32 -12.23
C VAL A 47 -30.79 -2.89 -11.72
N ARG A 48 -31.22 -2.68 -10.47
CA ARG A 48 -31.08 -1.41 -9.76
C ARG A 48 -30.00 -1.57 -8.70
N LEU A 49 -28.90 -0.84 -8.88
CA LEU A 49 -27.81 -0.80 -7.92
C LEU A 49 -27.94 0.46 -7.07
N ARG A 50 -28.14 0.26 -5.77
CA ARG A 50 -28.08 1.33 -4.76
C ARG A 50 -26.71 1.33 -4.13
N MET A 51 -25.85 2.22 -4.60
CA MET A 51 -24.43 2.25 -4.27
C MET A 51 -24.03 3.45 -3.42
N ARG A 52 -22.84 3.36 -2.83
CA ARG A 52 -22.12 4.47 -2.24
C ARG A 52 -20.67 4.42 -2.68
N LYS A 53 -20.05 5.58 -2.85
CA LYS A 53 -18.63 5.65 -3.23
C LYS A 53 -17.75 5.39 -2.01
N THR A 54 -16.85 4.44 -2.12
CA THR A 54 -15.88 4.09 -1.07
C THR A 54 -14.46 4.18 -1.62
N LYS A 55 -13.57 4.84 -0.87
CA LYS A 55 -12.15 4.95 -1.18
C LYS A 55 -11.37 4.22 -0.10
N THR A 56 -10.69 3.15 -0.48
CA THR A 56 -9.87 2.35 0.41
C THR A 56 -8.41 2.67 0.16
N VAL A 57 -7.69 2.97 1.24
CA VAL A 57 -6.26 3.27 1.22
C VAL A 57 -5.53 2.33 2.15
N ASP A 58 -4.48 1.68 1.63
CA ASP A 58 -3.59 0.86 2.45
C ASP A 58 -2.44 1.69 3.03
N VAL A 59 -2.67 2.30 4.20
CA VAL A 59 -1.63 3.08 4.91
C VAL A 59 -0.55 2.21 5.56
N ARG A 60 -0.64 0.88 5.45
CA ARG A 60 0.45 -0.03 5.89
C ARG A 60 1.67 0.07 4.98
N ARG A 61 1.45 0.49 3.73
CA ARG A 61 2.50 0.71 2.74
C ARG A 61 2.98 2.15 2.84
N VAL A 62 4.21 2.35 3.34
CA VAL A 62 4.78 3.69 3.55
C VAL A 62 4.81 4.51 2.25
N GLU A 63 5.03 3.86 1.12
CA GLU A 63 4.97 4.46 -0.22
C GLU A 63 3.60 5.02 -0.60
N CYS A 64 2.51 4.55 0.03
CA CYS A 64 1.15 5.03 -0.20
C CYS A 64 0.80 6.28 0.63
N GLY A 65 1.66 6.67 1.58
CA GLY A 65 1.41 7.77 2.50
C GLY A 65 0.34 7.46 3.55
N HIS A 66 -0.18 8.52 4.19
CA HIS A 66 -1.05 8.38 5.37
C HIS A 66 -2.48 8.89 5.13
N ALA A 67 -2.73 9.51 3.98
CA ALA A 67 -4.03 10.04 3.60
C ALA A 67 -4.38 9.71 2.15
N VAL A 68 -5.67 9.80 1.81
CA VAL A 68 -6.20 9.59 0.45
C VAL A 68 -5.49 10.46 -0.59
N GLY A 69 -5.17 11.72 -0.22
CA GLY A 69 -4.44 12.63 -1.11
C GLY A 69 -2.98 12.22 -1.37
N ASP A 70 -2.34 11.52 -0.44
CA ASP A 70 -0.98 11.00 -0.62
C ASP A 70 -0.99 9.79 -1.53
N SER A 71 -1.92 8.87 -1.29
CA SER A 71 -2.07 7.64 -2.06
C SER A 71 -2.38 7.94 -3.52
N ARG A 72 -3.29 8.89 -3.78
CA ARG A 72 -3.57 9.35 -5.15
C ARG A 72 -2.32 9.87 -5.84
N ARG A 73 -1.53 10.71 -5.15
CA ARG A 73 -0.28 11.26 -5.72
C ARG A 73 0.77 10.17 -5.96
N SER A 74 0.81 9.14 -5.11
CA SER A 74 1.70 8.00 -5.29
C SER A 74 1.32 7.19 -6.53
N ASP A 75 0.02 6.91 -6.71
CA ASP A 75 -0.49 6.22 -7.89
C ASP A 75 -0.25 7.03 -9.18
N GLU A 76 -0.53 8.34 -9.17
CA GLU A 76 -0.24 9.24 -10.30
C GLU A 76 1.26 9.24 -10.63
N ARG A 77 2.12 9.33 -9.61
CA ARG A 77 3.57 9.26 -9.80
C ARG A 77 4.00 7.90 -10.35
N ALA A 78 3.41 6.79 -9.90
CA ALA A 78 3.71 5.47 -10.41
C ALA A 78 3.32 5.33 -11.89
N ALA A 79 2.15 5.82 -12.28
CA ALA A 79 1.69 5.84 -13.66
C ALA A 79 2.61 6.68 -14.55
N THR A 80 2.97 7.90 -14.13
CA THR A 80 3.89 8.77 -14.90
C THR A 80 5.29 8.18 -15.07
N ASN A 81 5.71 7.29 -14.17
CA ASN A 81 7.01 6.61 -14.21
C ASN A 81 6.94 5.21 -14.82
N ASN A 82 5.83 4.85 -15.50
CA ASN A 82 5.59 3.54 -16.12
C ASN A 82 5.75 2.35 -15.14
N ARG A 83 5.36 2.52 -13.88
CA ARG A 83 5.41 1.48 -12.84
C ARG A 83 4.07 0.79 -12.60
N THR A 84 3.06 0.96 -13.46
CA THR A 84 1.74 0.28 -13.33
C THR A 84 1.56 -0.89 -14.29
N ASN A 85 2.64 -1.31 -14.96
CA ASN A 85 2.63 -2.21 -16.12
C ASN A 85 2.85 -3.69 -15.78
N TYR A 86 2.51 -4.11 -14.56
CA TYR A 86 2.73 -5.49 -14.12
C TYR A 86 2.04 -6.50 -15.05
N ALA A 87 0.80 -6.22 -15.46
CA ALA A 87 0.03 -7.05 -16.38
C ALA A 87 0.73 -7.27 -17.73
N MET A 88 1.22 -6.18 -18.32
CA MET A 88 1.98 -6.25 -19.58
C MET A 88 3.29 -7.02 -19.40
N CYS A 89 4.00 -6.79 -18.29
CA CYS A 89 5.25 -7.48 -17.99
C CYS A 89 5.03 -9.01 -17.86
N ALA A 90 4.01 -9.43 -17.11
CA ALA A 90 3.64 -10.83 -16.97
C ALA A 90 3.18 -11.45 -18.30
N MET A 91 2.42 -10.71 -19.11
CA MET A 91 2.04 -11.16 -20.45
C MET A 91 3.26 -11.33 -21.38
N MET A 92 4.28 -10.48 -21.31
CA MET A 92 5.52 -10.69 -22.07
C MET A 92 6.26 -11.97 -21.66
N VAL A 93 6.24 -12.29 -20.36
CA VAL A 93 6.77 -13.57 -19.86
C VAL A 93 5.95 -14.72 -20.42
N ALA A 94 4.61 -14.64 -20.37
CA ALA A 94 3.72 -15.63 -20.96
C ALA A 94 4.00 -15.83 -22.46
N MET A 95 4.18 -14.76 -23.24
CA MET A 95 4.54 -14.83 -24.66
C MET A 95 5.85 -15.58 -24.92
N ARG A 96 6.83 -15.40 -24.03
CA ARG A 96 8.14 -16.05 -24.15
C ARG A 96 8.08 -17.56 -23.89
N TYR A 97 7.26 -18.00 -22.95
CA TYR A 97 7.20 -19.41 -22.53
C TYR A 97 6.07 -20.20 -23.18
N CYS A 98 4.95 -19.55 -23.51
CA CYS A 98 3.79 -20.16 -24.16
C CYS A 98 3.79 -19.99 -25.69
N ASN A 99 4.71 -19.17 -26.26
CA ASN A 99 4.80 -18.86 -27.70
C ASN A 99 3.51 -18.28 -28.33
N CYS A 100 2.62 -17.72 -27.51
CA CYS A 100 1.40 -17.06 -27.92
C CYS A 100 1.07 -15.93 -26.93
N HIS A 101 0.26 -14.95 -27.35
CA HIS A 101 -0.23 -13.91 -26.44
C HIS A 101 -1.70 -14.11 -26.07
N PRO A 102 -2.10 -13.80 -24.82
CA PRO A 102 -3.52 -13.75 -24.46
C PRO A 102 -4.29 -12.74 -25.32
N LEU A 103 -5.55 -13.05 -25.68
CA LEU A 103 -6.41 -12.11 -26.43
C LEU A 103 -6.50 -10.73 -25.77
N LEU A 104 -6.42 -10.67 -24.44
CA LEU A 104 -6.38 -9.41 -23.69
C LEU A 104 -5.29 -8.45 -24.16
N ALA A 105 -4.15 -8.95 -24.66
CA ALA A 105 -3.06 -8.13 -25.16
C ALA A 105 -3.43 -7.30 -26.41
N GLU A 106 -4.31 -7.83 -27.27
CA GLU A 106 -4.82 -7.13 -28.47
C GLU A 106 -5.94 -6.14 -28.14
N LEU A 107 -6.68 -6.41 -27.06
CA LEU A 107 -7.80 -5.58 -26.62
C LEU A 107 -7.37 -4.42 -25.72
N LEU A 108 -6.13 -4.46 -25.21
CA LEU A 108 -5.61 -3.44 -24.32
C LEU A 108 -5.31 -2.17 -25.12
N HIS A 109 -5.91 -1.05 -24.72
CA HIS A 109 -5.58 0.24 -25.32
C HIS A 109 -4.32 0.79 -24.65
N TYR A 110 -3.22 0.97 -25.37
CA TYR A 110 -1.99 1.52 -24.80
C TYR A 110 -1.17 2.30 -25.84
N ASP A 111 -0.25 3.15 -25.38
CA ASP A 111 0.68 3.86 -26.26
C ASP A 111 1.79 2.92 -26.75
N MET A 112 1.77 2.61 -28.04
CA MET A 112 2.76 1.75 -28.69
C MET A 112 4.19 2.31 -28.62
N GLN A 113 4.36 3.64 -28.51
CA GLN A 113 5.69 4.25 -28.40
C GLN A 113 6.27 4.05 -26.99
N ALA A 114 5.45 4.28 -25.96
CA ALA A 114 5.83 4.04 -24.57
C ALA A 114 6.07 2.54 -24.28
N TYR A 115 5.30 1.65 -24.93
CA TYR A 115 5.34 0.20 -24.72
C TYR A 115 5.84 -0.58 -25.94
N ARG A 116 6.92 -0.09 -26.56
CA ARG A 116 7.47 -0.68 -27.80
C ARG A 116 7.79 -2.16 -27.67
N ASP A 117 8.44 -2.58 -26.59
CA ASP A 117 8.85 -3.98 -26.40
C ASP A 117 7.65 -4.92 -26.27
N PHE A 118 6.59 -4.47 -25.59
CA PHE A 118 5.33 -5.22 -25.49
C PHE A 118 4.69 -5.35 -26.87
N PHE A 119 4.54 -4.23 -27.59
CA PHE A 119 3.99 -4.22 -28.94
C PHE A 119 4.76 -5.14 -29.90
N LEU A 120 6.09 -5.09 -29.88
CA LEU A 120 6.92 -5.95 -30.73
C LEU A 120 6.69 -7.44 -30.45
N ARG A 121 6.48 -7.82 -29.18
CA ARG A 121 6.19 -9.21 -28.82
C ARG A 121 4.79 -9.65 -29.23
N VAL A 122 3.79 -8.78 -29.07
CA VAL A 122 2.43 -9.04 -29.57
C VAL A 122 2.46 -9.25 -31.07
N ALA A 123 3.12 -8.37 -31.82
CA ALA A 123 3.24 -8.49 -33.28
C ALA A 123 4.04 -9.73 -33.76
N GLN A 124 4.92 -10.28 -32.93
CA GLN A 124 5.73 -11.47 -33.26
C GLN A 124 5.05 -12.80 -32.89
N THR A 125 4.02 -12.77 -32.07
CA THR A 125 3.32 -13.98 -31.58
C THR A 125 1.90 -13.99 -32.10
N SER A 126 1.27 -15.16 -32.18
CA SER A 126 -0.16 -15.25 -32.48
C SER A 126 -1.00 -15.24 -31.20
N VAL A 127 -2.26 -14.86 -31.31
CA VAL A 127 -3.25 -15.02 -30.23
C VAL A 127 -3.29 -16.50 -29.80
N CYS A 128 -3.28 -16.75 -28.49
CA CYS A 128 -3.38 -18.11 -27.96
C CYS A 128 -4.69 -18.79 -28.38
N SER A 129 -4.62 -20.06 -28.76
CA SER A 129 -5.81 -20.90 -28.81
C SER A 129 -6.40 -21.06 -27.41
N VAL A 130 -7.67 -21.45 -27.31
CA VAL A 130 -8.34 -21.67 -26.01
C VAL A 130 -7.55 -22.66 -25.15
N GLU A 131 -7.10 -23.76 -25.73
CA GLU A 131 -6.31 -24.78 -25.04
C GLU A 131 -4.94 -24.26 -24.59
N ALA A 132 -4.22 -23.52 -25.44
CA ALA A 132 -2.92 -22.94 -25.07
C ALA A 132 -3.06 -21.89 -23.97
N TYR A 133 -4.17 -21.14 -23.98
CA TYR A 133 -4.48 -20.19 -22.92
C TYR A 133 -4.71 -20.91 -21.60
N ASP A 134 -5.63 -21.87 -21.54
CA ASP A 134 -5.99 -22.57 -20.30
C ASP A 134 -4.82 -23.37 -19.72
N ASN A 135 -4.02 -24.03 -20.56
CA ASN A 135 -2.92 -24.89 -20.12
C ASN A 135 -1.63 -24.13 -19.80
N CYS A 136 -1.44 -22.90 -20.30
CA CYS A 136 -0.19 -22.16 -20.14
C CYS A 136 -0.41 -20.71 -19.74
N ALA A 137 -0.96 -19.88 -20.63
CA ALA A 137 -0.95 -18.43 -20.46
C ALA A 137 -1.85 -17.92 -19.31
N ARG A 138 -2.88 -18.69 -18.95
CA ARG A 138 -3.88 -18.31 -17.94
C ARG A 138 -3.28 -17.99 -16.57
N ARG A 139 -2.35 -18.83 -16.07
CA ARG A 139 -1.72 -18.61 -14.75
C ARG A 139 -0.97 -17.28 -14.69
N TYR A 140 -0.30 -16.89 -15.78
CA TYR A 140 0.40 -15.60 -15.89
C TYR A 140 -0.54 -14.41 -15.89
N VAL A 141 -1.74 -14.54 -16.46
CA VAL A 141 -2.75 -13.47 -16.44
C VAL A 141 -3.42 -13.41 -15.08
N ASP A 142 -3.80 -14.55 -14.51
CA ASP A 142 -4.53 -14.60 -13.24
C ASP A 142 -3.72 -14.04 -12.07
N MET A 143 -2.38 -14.23 -12.04
CA MET A 143 -1.52 -13.63 -11.01
C MET A 143 -1.39 -12.10 -11.10
N THR A 144 -1.84 -11.49 -12.21
CA THR A 144 -1.78 -10.03 -12.38
C THR A 144 -2.99 -9.32 -11.78
N ARG A 145 -4.05 -10.08 -11.44
CA ARG A 145 -5.25 -9.57 -10.77
C ARG A 145 -4.89 -8.97 -9.41
N ILE A 146 -5.53 -7.85 -9.08
CA ILE A 146 -5.29 -7.12 -7.82
C ILE A 146 -5.51 -7.98 -6.56
N GLU A 147 -6.46 -8.93 -6.65
CA GLU A 147 -6.81 -9.90 -5.62
C GLU A 147 -5.64 -10.84 -5.30
N ASN A 148 -4.88 -11.23 -6.34
CA ASN A 148 -3.79 -12.20 -6.25
C ASN A 148 -2.43 -11.54 -6.03
N TRP A 149 -2.37 -10.22 -5.85
CA TRP A 149 -1.11 -9.49 -5.72
C TRP A 149 -0.22 -10.01 -4.58
N HIS A 150 -0.86 -10.46 -3.49
CA HIS A 150 -0.18 -10.97 -2.30
C HIS A 150 0.12 -12.47 -2.35
N GLU A 151 -0.38 -13.19 -3.35
CA GLU A 151 -0.05 -14.60 -3.53
C GLU A 151 1.39 -14.73 -4.01
N ASP A 152 2.08 -15.76 -3.53
CA ASP A 152 3.44 -16.03 -3.98
C ASP A 152 3.43 -16.44 -5.46
N VAL A 153 4.42 -15.95 -6.21
CA VAL A 153 4.62 -16.42 -7.58
C VAL A 153 5.10 -17.86 -7.48
N GLY A 154 4.34 -18.81 -8.01
CA GLY A 154 4.70 -20.23 -7.95
C GLY A 154 6.11 -20.47 -8.51
N ASP A 155 6.95 -21.17 -7.74
CA ASP A 155 8.31 -21.55 -8.15
C ASP A 155 8.30 -22.51 -9.34
N ASP A 156 7.16 -23.18 -9.58
CA ASP A 156 6.92 -24.11 -10.67
C ASP A 156 6.66 -23.41 -12.02
N LEU A 157 6.35 -22.11 -12.02
CA LEU A 157 6.06 -21.35 -13.22
C LEU A 157 7.35 -21.06 -14.02
N PRO A 158 7.42 -21.42 -15.30
CA PRO A 158 8.49 -20.97 -16.18
C PRO A 158 8.57 -19.44 -16.18
N GLY A 159 9.75 -18.89 -15.92
CA GLY A 159 9.92 -17.44 -15.81
C GLY A 159 9.61 -16.86 -14.43
N HIS A 160 9.55 -17.68 -13.38
CA HIS A 160 9.33 -17.24 -11.99
C HIS A 160 10.20 -16.01 -11.61
N ARG A 161 11.50 -16.04 -11.91
CA ARG A 161 12.40 -14.92 -11.58
C ARG A 161 12.04 -13.63 -12.34
N GLU A 162 11.71 -13.75 -13.62
CA GLU A 162 11.22 -12.61 -14.40
C GLU A 162 9.90 -12.06 -13.85
N LEU A 163 8.99 -12.93 -13.41
CA LEU A 163 7.70 -12.52 -12.83
C LEU A 163 7.84 -11.83 -11.48
N VAL A 164 8.69 -12.36 -10.59
CA VAL A 164 9.00 -11.70 -9.31
C VAL A 164 9.60 -10.32 -9.58
N LYS A 165 10.55 -10.23 -10.51
CA LYS A 165 11.12 -8.95 -10.91
C LYS A 165 10.05 -8.01 -11.50
N CYS A 166 9.19 -8.50 -12.38
CA CYS A 166 8.07 -7.72 -12.92
C CYS A 166 7.18 -7.18 -11.80
N ARG A 167 6.91 -7.97 -10.76
CA ARG A 167 6.09 -7.55 -9.63
C ARG A 167 6.79 -6.50 -8.77
N ASP A 168 8.08 -6.68 -8.51
CA ASP A 168 8.87 -5.76 -7.67
C ASP A 168 9.13 -4.41 -8.35
N ASP A 169 9.30 -4.42 -9.68
CA ASP A 169 9.52 -3.21 -10.49
C ASP A 169 8.21 -2.38 -10.65
N ASN A 170 7.05 -2.98 -10.39
CA ASN A 170 5.74 -2.34 -10.56
C ASN A 170 5.06 -2.05 -9.22
N HIS A 171 4.50 -0.86 -9.13
CA HIS A 171 3.77 -0.38 -7.98
C HIS A 171 2.33 -0.87 -8.02
N ARG A 172 1.91 -1.58 -6.97
CA ARG A 172 0.49 -1.88 -6.74
C ARG A 172 -0.24 -0.59 -6.39
N SER A 173 -1.45 -0.39 -6.90
CA SER A 173 -2.23 0.78 -6.54
C SER A 173 -2.48 0.91 -5.04
N CYS A 174 -2.34 2.13 -4.55
CA CYS A 174 -2.51 2.54 -3.17
C CYS A 174 -3.95 2.91 -2.86
N LEU A 175 -4.63 3.56 -3.82
CA LEU A 175 -6.01 4.00 -3.70
C LEU A 175 -6.92 3.11 -4.57
N ILE A 176 -7.73 2.30 -3.91
CA ILE A 176 -8.76 1.49 -4.57
C ILE A 176 -10.11 2.18 -4.35
N THR A 177 -10.85 2.42 -5.44
CA THR A 177 -12.20 3.00 -5.37
C THR A 177 -13.21 1.92 -5.72
N SER A 178 -14.19 1.72 -4.84
CA SER A 178 -15.24 0.73 -5.04
C SER A 178 -16.63 1.32 -4.81
N TYR A 179 -17.63 0.66 -5.38
CA TYR A 179 -19.03 1.07 -5.32
C TYR A 179 -19.90 0.00 -4.64
N PRO A 180 -19.64 -0.32 -3.35
CA PRO A 180 -20.45 -1.30 -2.63
C PRO A 180 -21.90 -0.82 -2.52
N GLY A 181 -22.83 -1.76 -2.62
CA GLY A 181 -24.26 -1.45 -2.65
C GLY A 181 -25.14 -2.69 -2.63
N THR A 182 -26.45 -2.46 -2.61
CA THR A 182 -27.46 -3.52 -2.78
C THR A 182 -27.89 -3.61 -4.24
N ILE A 183 -28.00 -4.84 -4.74
CA ILE A 183 -28.42 -5.14 -6.11
C ILE A 183 -29.86 -5.64 -6.06
N ASP A 184 -30.78 -4.85 -6.60
CA ASP A 184 -32.20 -5.19 -6.69
C ASP A 184 -32.55 -5.54 -8.14
N GLY A 185 -32.81 -6.82 -8.41
CA GLY A 185 -33.29 -7.28 -9.72
C GLY A 185 -34.79 -7.02 -9.91
N TYR A 186 -35.20 -6.63 -11.12
CA TYR A 186 -36.61 -6.48 -11.47
C TYR A 186 -36.86 -6.91 -12.91
N ASP A 187 -38.09 -7.30 -13.21
CA ASP A 187 -38.47 -7.65 -14.57
C ASP A 187 -38.71 -6.41 -15.42
N LEU A 188 -38.29 -6.46 -16.69
CA LEU A 188 -38.60 -5.40 -17.63
C LEU A 188 -40.09 -5.40 -18.03
N PRO A 189 -40.64 -4.23 -18.41
CA PRO A 189 -41.99 -4.14 -18.96
C PRO A 189 -42.23 -5.10 -20.14
N ASP A 190 -43.49 -5.50 -20.34
CA ASP A 190 -43.87 -6.50 -21.34
C ASP A 190 -43.47 -6.13 -22.78
N GLU A 191 -43.34 -4.84 -23.08
CA GLU A 191 -42.82 -4.32 -24.35
C GLU A 191 -41.45 -4.89 -24.73
N TYR A 192 -40.60 -5.19 -23.75
CA TYR A 192 -39.25 -5.73 -23.97
C TYR A 192 -39.18 -7.25 -23.85
N ARG A 193 -40.16 -7.88 -23.19
CA ARG A 193 -40.18 -9.35 -22.99
C ARG A 193 -40.39 -10.11 -24.28
N ASN A 194 -41.15 -9.54 -25.22
CA ASN A 194 -41.54 -10.19 -26.47
C ASN A 194 -40.58 -9.91 -27.64
N THR A 195 -39.49 -9.19 -27.43
CA THR A 195 -38.51 -8.94 -28.51
C THR A 195 -37.51 -10.08 -28.61
N GLU A 196 -37.03 -10.37 -29.82
CA GLU A 196 -35.95 -11.35 -30.05
C GLU A 196 -34.58 -10.82 -29.58
N ASP A 197 -34.43 -9.50 -29.48
CA ASP A 197 -33.18 -8.85 -29.07
C ASP A 197 -32.88 -9.03 -27.58
N PHE A 198 -31.60 -9.15 -27.21
CA PHE A 198 -31.17 -9.04 -25.81
C PHE A 198 -31.49 -7.64 -25.26
N VAL A 199 -32.24 -7.58 -24.16
CA VAL A 199 -32.56 -6.30 -23.51
C VAL A 199 -32.31 -6.41 -22.01
N ALA A 200 -31.45 -5.55 -21.49
CA ALA A 200 -31.22 -5.39 -20.07
C ALA A 200 -31.19 -3.91 -19.68
N ARG A 201 -31.55 -3.61 -18.43
CA ARG A 201 -31.54 -2.23 -17.92
C ARG A 201 -30.73 -2.13 -16.64
N LEU A 202 -29.66 -1.34 -16.66
CA LEU A 202 -28.92 -0.97 -15.46
C LEU A 202 -29.41 0.40 -14.96
N VAL A 203 -29.79 0.48 -13.68
CA VAL A 203 -30.12 1.73 -13.00
C VAL A 203 -29.12 1.91 -11.85
N LEU A 204 -28.37 3.00 -11.88
CA LEU A 204 -27.41 3.37 -10.86
C LEU A 204 -28.00 4.46 -9.96
N GLU A 205 -28.08 4.19 -8.66
CA GLU A 205 -28.63 5.11 -7.66
C GLU A 205 -27.61 5.31 -6.54
N TYR A 206 -27.20 6.56 -6.29
CA TYR A 206 -26.36 6.88 -5.15
C TYR A 206 -27.23 7.02 -3.90
N THR A 207 -27.01 6.13 -2.92
CA THR A 207 -27.65 6.20 -1.59
C THR A 207 -27.26 7.45 -0.81
N THR A 208 -26.06 7.97 -1.08
CA THR A 208 -25.51 9.18 -0.47
C THR A 208 -24.52 9.84 -1.44
N MET A 209 -24.45 11.17 -1.38
CA MET A 209 -23.44 11.95 -2.10
C MET A 209 -22.09 12.00 -1.36
N LYS A 210 -22.01 11.46 -0.14
CA LYS A 210 -20.77 11.41 0.64
C LYS A 210 -19.90 10.25 0.17
N THR A 211 -18.60 10.51 0.05
CA THR A 211 -17.59 9.46 -0.15
C THR A 211 -17.16 8.92 1.21
N THR A 212 -17.13 7.61 1.37
CA THR A 212 -16.59 6.96 2.58
C THR A 212 -15.12 6.68 2.36
N GLU A 213 -14.26 7.13 3.27
CA GLU A 213 -12.82 6.86 3.24
C GLU A 213 -12.46 5.81 4.28
N ILE A 214 -11.80 4.73 3.85
CA ILE A 214 -11.38 3.61 4.70
C ILE A 214 -9.86 3.56 4.68
N LEU A 215 -9.24 3.83 5.82
CA LEU A 215 -7.79 3.73 6.01
C LEU A 215 -7.45 2.39 6.64
N VAL A 216 -6.85 1.49 5.87
CA VAL A 216 -6.39 0.18 6.35
C VAL A 216 -5.02 0.37 6.99
N SER A 217 -4.95 0.26 8.32
CA SER A 217 -3.71 0.38 9.08
C SER A 217 -3.37 -0.93 9.79
N LYS A 218 -2.10 -1.15 10.11
CA LYS A 218 -1.58 -2.43 10.65
C LYS A 218 -1.82 -2.61 12.16
N ASN A 219 -2.87 -2.00 12.68
CA ASN A 219 -3.21 -1.77 14.09
C ASN A 219 -2.53 -0.55 14.73
N PRO A 220 -3.31 0.35 15.36
CA PRO A 220 -2.81 1.39 16.24
C PRO A 220 -2.63 0.81 17.65
N ASN A 221 -1.69 -0.10 17.84
CA ASN A 221 -1.32 -0.56 19.19
C ASN A 221 0.11 -0.19 19.57
N VAL A 222 0.54 0.97 19.07
CA VAL A 222 1.70 1.69 19.61
C VAL A 222 1.55 1.84 21.14
N TYR A 223 0.32 1.99 21.63
CA TYR A 223 0.04 2.03 23.06
C TYR A 223 0.36 0.71 23.76
N GLU A 224 -0.09 -0.45 23.25
CA GLU A 224 0.33 -1.75 23.81
C GLU A 224 1.84 -1.97 23.68
N MET A 225 2.47 -1.62 22.55
CA MET A 225 3.91 -1.78 22.39
C MET A 225 4.70 -0.92 23.40
N LEU A 226 4.32 0.35 23.56
CA LEU A 226 4.91 1.25 24.56
C LEU A 226 4.60 0.80 25.98
N SER A 227 3.41 0.26 26.23
CA SER A 227 3.02 -0.32 27.52
C SER A 227 3.91 -1.53 27.85
N PHE A 228 4.13 -2.44 26.92
CA PHE A 228 5.05 -3.57 27.08
C PHE A 228 6.49 -3.12 27.35
N ILE A 229 7.00 -2.14 26.60
CA ILE A 229 8.34 -1.58 26.84
C ILE A 229 8.42 -0.93 28.22
N GLY A 230 7.40 -0.14 28.60
CA GLY A 230 7.30 0.53 29.89
C GLY A 230 7.25 -0.44 31.08
N TYR A 231 6.45 -1.50 30.98
CA TYR A 231 6.37 -2.55 32.01
C TYR A 231 7.70 -3.29 32.17
N ASN A 232 8.38 -3.61 31.06
CA ASN A 232 9.70 -4.25 31.13
C ASN A 232 10.74 -3.34 31.78
N LEU A 233 10.79 -2.05 31.41
CA LEU A 233 11.69 -1.09 32.05
C LEU A 233 11.41 -0.96 33.55
N ALA A 234 10.15 -0.78 33.94
CA ALA A 234 9.76 -0.68 35.35
C ALA A 234 10.12 -1.94 36.14
N LEU A 235 9.96 -3.12 35.54
CA LEU A 235 10.37 -4.40 36.16
C LEU A 235 11.89 -4.46 36.37
N TRP A 236 12.70 -4.10 35.37
CA TRP A 236 14.16 -4.08 35.53
C TRP A 236 14.65 -3.06 36.56
N PHE A 237 14.03 -1.88 36.62
CA PHE A 237 14.34 -0.88 37.65
C PHE A 237 13.97 -1.36 39.06
N THR A 238 12.81 -2.01 39.22
CA THR A 238 12.40 -2.54 40.53
C THR A 238 13.28 -3.70 40.98
N VAL A 239 13.60 -4.65 40.09
CA VAL A 239 14.55 -5.74 40.37
C VAL A 239 15.93 -5.19 40.71
N GLY A 240 16.44 -4.23 39.93
CA GLY A 240 17.73 -3.58 40.19
C GLY A 240 17.76 -2.85 41.54
N HIS A 241 16.68 -2.16 41.90
CA HIS A 241 16.56 -1.49 43.20
C HIS A 241 16.49 -2.48 44.37
N ILE A 242 15.78 -3.61 44.21
CA ILE A 242 15.75 -4.67 45.22
C ILE A 242 17.14 -5.28 45.41
N LEU A 243 17.87 -5.57 44.33
CA LEU A 243 19.23 -6.09 44.42
C LEU A 243 20.21 -5.08 45.04
N TRP A 244 20.10 -3.80 44.66
CA TRP A 244 20.91 -2.72 45.23
C TRP A 244 20.67 -2.56 46.73
N THR A 245 19.41 -2.53 47.16
CA THR A 245 19.06 -2.42 48.58
C THR A 245 19.54 -3.63 49.38
N MET A 246 19.39 -4.85 48.85
CA MET A 246 19.95 -6.06 49.47
C MET A 246 21.47 -6.00 49.60
N PHE A 247 22.18 -5.53 48.56
CA PHE A 247 23.64 -5.37 48.60
C PHE A 247 24.08 -4.28 49.60
N TRP A 248 23.35 -3.17 49.68
CA TRP A 248 23.60 -2.10 50.64
C TRP A 248 23.38 -2.54 52.09
N TYR A 249 22.30 -3.30 52.36
CA TYR A 249 22.05 -3.86 53.68
C TYR A 249 23.09 -4.95 54.04
N ALA A 250 23.48 -5.79 53.09
CA ALA A 250 24.53 -6.80 53.31
C ALA A 250 25.91 -6.18 53.59
N SER A 251 26.27 -5.10 52.88
CA SER A 251 27.50 -4.34 53.14
C SER A 251 27.45 -3.52 54.44
N GLY A 252 26.26 -3.08 54.87
CA GLY A 252 26.04 -2.46 56.19
C GLY A 252 26.14 -3.43 57.37
N LEU A 253 25.88 -4.73 57.17
CA LEU A 253 25.97 -5.78 58.19
C LEU A 253 27.33 -6.47 58.24
N CYS A 254 28.13 -6.46 57.17
CA CYS A 254 29.46 -7.07 57.12
C CYS A 254 30.61 -6.20 57.67
N CYS A 255 30.34 -4.96 58.12
CA CYS A 255 31.33 -4.11 58.79
C CYS A 255 30.75 -3.49 60.06
N ALA A 256 30.43 -4.32 61.05
CA ALA A 256 30.29 -3.87 62.42
C ALA A 256 31.65 -3.29 62.90
N ARG A 257 31.73 -1.95 63.00
CA ARG A 257 32.64 -1.16 63.85
C ARG A 257 33.92 -1.88 64.31
N THR A 258 35.02 -1.71 63.59
CA THR A 258 36.36 -1.86 64.16
C THR A 258 37.11 -0.52 64.11
N ASN A 259 37.32 -0.01 65.33
CA ASN A 259 38.32 0.97 65.74
C ASN A 259 38.22 2.41 65.22
N LYS A 260 37.68 3.26 66.12
CA LYS A 260 38.11 4.64 66.32
C LYS A 260 39.65 4.71 66.29
N ILE A 261 40.22 5.27 65.22
CA ILE A 261 41.54 5.89 65.30
C ILE A 261 41.29 7.36 65.59
N ARG A 262 41.65 7.76 66.82
CA ARG A 262 41.71 9.15 67.28
C ARG A 262 42.66 9.93 66.36
N PRO A 263 42.33 11.17 65.94
CA PRO A 263 43.30 12.02 65.26
C PRO A 263 44.35 12.48 66.27
N GLU A 264 45.61 12.12 66.05
CA GLU A 264 46.73 12.63 66.82
C GLU A 264 47.17 13.97 66.20
N THR A 265 46.79 15.05 66.89
CA THR A 265 47.24 16.41 66.64
C THR A 265 48.65 16.65 67.21
N ARG A 266 49.63 16.96 66.36
CA ARG A 266 50.79 17.91 66.52
C ARG A 266 51.96 17.43 65.62
N ARG A 267 52.78 18.27 64.95
CA ARG A 267 52.98 19.73 64.87
C ARG A 267 53.94 20.00 63.68
N LYS A 268 53.61 20.99 62.84
CA LYS A 268 54.44 22.03 62.18
C LYS A 268 55.80 21.69 61.52
N SER A 269 55.89 22.02 60.23
CA SER A 269 57.01 22.74 59.57
C SER A 269 56.46 23.36 58.28
N SER A 270 55.93 24.59 58.32
CA SER A 270 56.58 25.83 57.86
C SER A 270 57.03 25.84 56.40
N HIS A 271 56.24 26.46 55.53
CA HIS A 271 56.78 27.36 54.50
C HIS A 271 55.82 28.55 54.29
N SER A 272 56.46 29.71 54.29
CA SER A 272 56.01 31.11 54.13
C SER A 272 54.90 31.40 53.11
N SER A 273 53.94 32.24 53.52
CA SER A 273 53.27 33.24 52.65
C SER A 273 53.90 34.62 52.92
N PRO A 274 53.80 35.62 52.02
CA PRO A 274 52.57 36.45 51.92
C PRO A 274 52.29 36.94 50.47
N ARG A 275 51.10 37.34 49.99
CA ARG A 275 50.13 38.37 50.46
C ARG A 275 48.80 38.24 49.66
N PRO A 276 47.72 38.93 50.08
CA PRO A 276 46.33 38.68 49.67
C PRO A 276 45.84 39.57 48.50
N PRO A 277 44.74 39.21 47.81
CA PRO A 277 44.00 40.16 46.98
C PRO A 277 42.94 40.90 47.81
N LEU A 278 42.92 42.23 47.69
CA LEU A 278 41.79 43.07 48.10
C LEU A 278 40.80 43.20 46.93
N PRO A 279 39.48 43.38 47.19
CA PRO A 279 38.47 43.51 46.17
C PRO A 279 38.26 44.98 45.79
N VAL A 280 38.07 45.28 44.50
CA VAL A 280 37.58 46.60 44.04
C VAL A 280 36.58 46.41 42.90
N GLU A 281 35.30 46.57 43.27
CA GLU A 281 34.29 47.43 42.64
C GLU A 281 34.37 47.68 41.12
N THR A 282 33.34 47.25 40.39
CA THR A 282 33.19 47.47 38.95
C THR A 282 31.88 48.20 38.68
N GLN A 283 31.96 49.42 38.13
CA GLN A 283 30.94 50.08 37.30
C GLN A 283 31.50 51.44 36.81
N PRO A 284 30.96 52.07 35.75
CA PRO A 284 30.77 51.59 34.38
C PRO A 284 31.26 52.64 33.34
N GLN A 285 30.93 52.42 32.06
CA GLN A 285 30.94 53.37 30.91
C GLN A 285 32.32 53.59 30.24
N GLN A 286 32.47 53.72 28.92
CA GLN A 286 31.58 53.90 27.76
C GLN A 286 32.46 53.89 26.47
N ILE A 287 31.86 53.64 25.29
CA ILE A 287 32.15 54.32 23.98
C ILE A 287 33.51 53.95 23.31
N ASP A 288 33.69 53.63 22.02
CA ASP A 288 32.99 53.72 20.72
C ASP A 288 33.61 52.62 19.80
N ALA A 289 32.89 51.95 18.90
CA ALA A 289 32.48 52.31 17.53
C ALA A 289 33.63 52.40 16.49
N ASP A 290 33.31 51.87 15.30
CA ASP A 290 33.96 52.02 13.97
C ASP A 290 35.24 51.17 13.74
N GLU A 291 35.53 50.56 12.60
CA GLU A 291 35.10 50.59 11.18
C GLU A 291 35.70 49.28 10.56
N GLU A 292 34.99 48.46 9.78
CA GLU A 292 34.76 48.56 8.31
C GLU A 292 35.90 48.01 7.41
N ASN A 293 35.47 47.21 6.41
CA ASN A 293 36.12 46.76 5.16
C ASN A 293 37.24 45.70 5.28
N THR A 294 37.18 44.54 4.61
CA THR A 294 36.70 44.17 3.26
C THR A 294 36.25 42.71 3.23
#